data_AF-A0A525VGV8-F1
#
_entry.id   AF-A0A525VGV8-F1
#
_cell.length_a   1.000
_cell.length_b   1.000
_cell.length_c   1.000
_cell.angle_alpha   90.00
_cell.angle_beta   90.00
_cell.angle_gamma   90.00
#
_symmetry.space_group_name_H-M   'P 1'
#
loop_
_entity.id
_entity.type
_entity.pdbx_description
1 polymer ?
#
loop_
_entity_poly.entity_id
_entity_poly.type
_entity_poly.pdbx_seq_one_letter_code
_entity_poly.pdbx_strand_id
1 'polypeptide(L)'
;MTALLPTIPSQWFLVRAATLLVVLLSLFTSGCMTYRVNSLVDAPDANPGDRACARAVPPGTEAGVPGGLCTLRAAVMESNASVWKDTIEVPSGLYQLTLPVAEGGGHLAITDGLKIQGAGAATTIIDGNHASLVIRVQSEGLELNNVTIQGGNSQFGGGIRVDAGTSEFNNLVIRQNEAFTGGGGLLVDSSATLRMRRSAIIDNIATGAFGGGIWNKGELWVYDSTIANNNSNRAGGVRNEGQLNLRNVTVSGNSAHSPDAGTGGISQNGFAVLYNVTITNNTGVGNNAGSFRGGGIQTSSGQTTVLKNSIIAGNHGGSGPHDCVGQVSGDSKYNLIGDTNACTIPSFVSTFLLNVDPLLGPLASNGGPTQTHLPAANSPVLEAGYQFPPPAADGCEVRDQRGVPRPQGGGVCDMGAVEVTNANTFVTGFILVNAASNTDIRPVLHGDTLVLSELPPELSLRAVVTGGVGSVVFGYDDTPSIQTENISPYALAGDSPAGDYIPFNLSAGSHTLTATPFASIGGGGAAGGSQTITFTVRNN
;
A
#
# COMPACT_ATOMS: atom_id res chain seq x y z
N MET A 1 -74.22 39.88 -10.35
CA MET A 1 -75.46 39.14 -10.01
C MET A 1 -75.35 37.80 -10.72
N THR A 2 -75.47 36.61 -10.15
CA THR A 2 -75.97 36.12 -8.87
C THR A 2 -75.62 34.62 -8.88
N ALA A 3 -75.10 34.08 -7.78
CA ALA A 3 -74.85 32.66 -7.62
C ALA A 3 -76.16 31.87 -7.47
N LEU A 4 -76.20 30.61 -7.93
CA LEU A 4 -77.16 29.58 -7.52
C LEU A 4 -76.49 28.19 -7.63
N LEU A 5 -76.41 27.50 -6.48
CA LEU A 5 -76.12 26.08 -6.23
C LEU A 5 -77.33 25.19 -6.69
N PRO A 6 -77.53 23.87 -6.39
CA PRO A 6 -76.75 22.80 -5.69
C PRO A 6 -76.85 21.33 -6.27
N THR A 7 -76.08 20.40 -5.66
CA THR A 7 -76.32 18.96 -5.31
C THR A 7 -76.62 17.81 -6.32
N ILE A 8 -75.60 16.93 -6.50
CA ILE A 8 -75.46 15.43 -6.47
C ILE A 8 -76.66 14.50 -6.76
N PRO A 9 -76.46 13.37 -7.50
CA PRO A 9 -76.47 12.07 -6.81
C PRO A 9 -75.44 11.03 -7.29
N SER A 10 -75.20 10.09 -6.40
CA SER A 10 -74.37 8.89 -6.48
C SER A 10 -74.99 7.76 -7.31
N GLN A 11 -74.15 6.98 -7.97
CA GLN A 11 -74.01 5.50 -7.86
C GLN A 11 -73.45 4.90 -9.18
N TRP A 12 -72.71 3.79 -9.03
CA TRP A 12 -72.26 2.80 -10.04
C TRP A 12 -70.97 3.10 -10.83
N PHE A 13 -69.80 2.75 -10.28
CA PHE A 13 -69.08 1.51 -10.61
C PHE A 13 -67.65 1.51 -10.03
N LEU A 14 -67.42 0.59 -9.08
CA LEU A 14 -66.11 0.02 -8.79
C LEU A 14 -65.51 -0.60 -10.06
N VAL A 15 -64.17 -0.64 -10.11
CA VAL A 15 -63.29 -1.24 -11.14
C VAL A 15 -62.89 -0.29 -12.28
N ARG A 16 -61.93 0.60 -11.98
CA ARG A 16 -60.72 0.79 -12.80
C ARG A 16 -59.50 1.01 -11.90
N ALA A 17 -58.78 -0.10 -11.71
CA ALA A 17 -57.32 -0.26 -11.66
C ALA A 17 -56.54 0.94 -11.07
N ALA A 18 -55.99 0.86 -9.86
CA ALA A 18 -54.78 0.06 -9.56
C ALA A 18 -53.66 0.16 -10.63
N THR A 19 -53.59 1.28 -11.35
CA THR A 19 -52.53 1.62 -12.30
C THR A 19 -52.13 3.09 -12.12
N LEU A 20 -51.81 3.44 -10.89
CA LEU A 20 -51.06 4.66 -10.57
C LEU A 20 -50.23 4.43 -9.28
N LEU A 21 -49.62 3.26 -9.15
CA LEU A 21 -48.66 2.94 -8.08
C LEU A 21 -47.79 1.70 -8.41
N VAL A 22 -47.42 1.46 -9.68
CA VAL A 22 -46.48 0.37 -10.07
C VAL A 22 -45.55 0.77 -11.24
N VAL A 23 -45.31 2.06 -11.49
CA VAL A 23 -44.26 2.51 -12.43
C VAL A 23 -43.43 3.59 -11.76
N LEU A 24 -42.61 3.18 -10.78
CA LEU A 24 -41.27 3.73 -10.45
C LEU A 24 -40.64 3.01 -9.24
N LEU A 25 -41.00 1.74 -9.01
CA LEU A 25 -40.32 0.86 -8.05
C LEU A 25 -39.94 -0.44 -8.73
N SER A 26 -39.16 -0.34 -9.80
CA SER A 26 -38.38 -1.45 -10.32
C SER A 26 -37.01 -0.92 -10.73
N LEU A 27 -35.98 -1.42 -10.05
CA LEU A 27 -34.54 -1.33 -10.37
C LEU A 27 -33.77 -0.11 -9.83
N PHE A 28 -33.72 0.03 -8.50
CA PHE A 28 -32.44 0.35 -7.83
C PHE A 28 -32.07 -0.77 -6.86
N THR A 29 -32.13 -2.03 -7.32
CA THR A 29 -31.28 -3.09 -6.77
C THR A 29 -30.05 -3.19 -7.65
N SER A 30 -29.17 -2.21 -7.55
CA SER A 30 -27.86 -2.35 -8.19
C SER A 30 -26.89 -1.57 -7.34
N GLY A 31 -26.15 -2.32 -6.52
CA GLY A 31 -25.03 -1.81 -5.74
C GLY A 31 -23.76 -1.71 -6.58
N CYS A 32 -22.62 -1.76 -5.89
CA CYS A 32 -21.27 -1.83 -6.46
C CYS A 32 -21.19 -2.78 -7.68
N MET A 33 -20.63 -2.28 -8.78
CA MET A 33 -20.32 -3.03 -9.99
C MET A 33 -18.87 -3.50 -10.00
N THR A 34 -18.59 -4.53 -10.80
CA THR A 34 -17.23 -4.98 -11.10
C THR A 34 -16.97 -4.89 -12.60
N TYR A 35 -16.05 -4.01 -13.01
CA TYR A 35 -15.61 -3.86 -14.38
C TYR A 35 -14.32 -4.65 -14.60
N ARG A 36 -14.34 -5.61 -15.54
CA ARG A 36 -13.17 -6.42 -15.88
C ARG A 36 -12.53 -5.85 -17.14
N VAL A 37 -11.36 -5.25 -16.98
CA VAL A 37 -10.60 -4.69 -18.11
C VAL A 37 -10.14 -5.83 -19.01
N ASN A 38 -10.44 -5.74 -20.30
CA ASN A 38 -10.07 -6.76 -21.29
C ASN A 38 -9.27 -6.19 -22.48
N SER A 39 -8.88 -4.92 -22.40
CA SER A 39 -8.09 -4.24 -23.42
C SER A 39 -6.99 -3.39 -22.81
N LEU A 40 -5.81 -3.43 -23.45
CA LEU A 40 -4.65 -2.58 -23.11
C LEU A 40 -4.72 -1.20 -23.77
N VAL A 41 -5.68 -0.98 -24.68
CA VAL A 41 -5.84 0.29 -25.39
C VAL A 41 -6.24 1.38 -24.40
N ASP A 42 -5.70 2.59 -24.57
CA ASP A 42 -6.19 3.78 -23.87
C ASP A 42 -7.28 4.47 -24.71
N ALA A 43 -8.53 4.30 -24.31
CA ALA A 43 -9.69 4.91 -24.94
C ALA A 43 -10.74 5.28 -23.87
N PRO A 44 -11.46 6.40 -24.01
CA PRO A 44 -12.50 6.79 -23.06
C PRO A 44 -13.71 5.84 -23.16
N ASP A 45 -14.59 5.87 -22.17
CA ASP A 45 -15.89 5.21 -22.27
C ASP A 45 -16.80 5.90 -23.31
N ALA A 46 -17.66 5.14 -23.98
CA ALA A 46 -18.61 5.63 -24.97
C ALA A 46 -19.77 6.41 -24.32
N ASN A 47 -20.30 5.95 -23.19
CA ASN A 47 -21.44 6.53 -22.49
C ASN A 47 -21.29 6.43 -20.95
N PRO A 48 -20.43 7.26 -20.33
CA PRO A 48 -20.25 7.32 -18.88
C PRO A 48 -21.55 7.21 -18.06
N GLY A 49 -21.68 6.15 -17.28
CA GLY A 49 -22.80 5.92 -16.34
C GLY A 49 -23.93 5.04 -16.88
N ASP A 50 -23.76 4.43 -18.05
CA ASP A 50 -24.67 3.41 -18.57
C ASP A 50 -24.43 2.01 -17.96
N ARG A 51 -23.39 1.89 -17.11
CA ARG A 51 -22.95 0.66 -16.42
C ARG A 51 -22.36 -0.38 -17.36
N ALA A 52 -21.94 0.02 -18.55
CA ALA A 52 -21.20 -0.79 -19.48
C ALA A 52 -19.83 -0.17 -19.70
N CYS A 53 -18.76 -0.87 -19.29
CA CYS A 53 -17.41 -0.45 -19.62
C CYS A 53 -17.14 -0.73 -21.11
N ALA A 54 -17.60 0.16 -21.98
CA ALA A 54 -17.55 0.02 -23.42
C ALA A 54 -16.82 1.23 -24.00
N ARG A 55 -15.58 1.03 -24.47
CA ARG A 55 -14.80 2.12 -25.05
C ARG A 55 -15.54 2.82 -26.18
N ALA A 56 -15.31 4.13 -26.30
CA ALA A 56 -15.67 4.88 -27.49
C ALA A 56 -14.88 4.35 -28.70
N VAL A 57 -15.59 4.05 -29.80
CA VAL A 57 -15.00 3.60 -31.07
C VAL A 57 -15.40 4.60 -32.16
N PRO A 58 -14.51 4.99 -33.10
CA PRO A 58 -14.89 5.82 -34.23
C PRO A 58 -16.05 5.19 -35.02
N PRO A 59 -17.02 5.98 -35.54
CA PRO A 59 -18.14 5.46 -36.30
C PRO A 59 -17.69 4.52 -37.43
N GLY A 60 -18.18 3.28 -37.42
CA GLY A 60 -17.93 2.28 -38.48
C GLY A 60 -16.69 1.39 -38.31
N THR A 61 -15.96 1.46 -37.17
CA THR A 61 -14.70 0.71 -37.02
C THR A 61 -14.78 -0.59 -36.21
N GLU A 62 -15.78 -0.80 -35.34
CA GLU A 62 -16.06 -2.11 -34.73
C GLU A 62 -17.57 -2.32 -34.49
N ALA A 63 -18.30 -2.68 -35.55
CA ALA A 63 -19.61 -3.31 -35.41
C ALA A 63 -19.38 -4.83 -35.23
N GLY A 64 -19.32 -5.35 -34.00
CA GLY A 64 -19.10 -6.80 -33.86
C GLY A 64 -19.09 -7.46 -32.48
N VAL A 65 -18.95 -6.75 -31.36
CA VAL A 65 -18.99 -7.40 -30.03
C VAL A 65 -20.10 -6.78 -29.19
N PRO A 66 -21.13 -7.54 -28.78
CA PRO A 66 -22.08 -7.06 -27.77
C PRO A 66 -21.31 -6.68 -26.51
N GLY A 67 -21.24 -5.39 -26.18
CA GLY A 67 -20.59 -4.86 -24.96
C GLY A 67 -19.27 -4.09 -25.14
N GLY A 68 -18.67 -4.03 -26.36
CA GLY A 68 -17.43 -3.27 -26.60
C GLY A 68 -16.18 -3.79 -25.86
N LEU A 69 -15.00 -3.20 -26.15
CA LEU A 69 -13.78 -3.47 -25.37
C LEU A 69 -13.78 -2.58 -24.11
N CYS A 70 -13.52 -3.17 -22.96
CA CYS A 70 -13.37 -2.46 -21.69
C CYS A 70 -11.90 -2.11 -21.46
N THR A 71 -11.59 -0.82 -21.57
CA THR A 71 -10.26 -0.26 -21.26
C THR A 71 -10.21 0.16 -19.80
N LEU A 72 -9.00 0.33 -19.25
CA LEU A 72 -8.84 0.86 -17.89
C LEU A 72 -9.47 2.26 -17.73
N ARG A 73 -9.27 3.14 -18.72
CA ARG A 73 -9.87 4.48 -18.68
C ARG A 73 -11.40 4.44 -18.76
N ALA A 74 -11.96 3.60 -19.62
CA ALA A 74 -13.41 3.44 -19.71
C ALA A 74 -13.99 2.95 -18.38
N ALA A 75 -13.37 1.95 -17.75
CA ALA A 75 -13.79 1.44 -16.45
C ALA A 75 -13.76 2.51 -15.34
N VAL A 76 -12.73 3.37 -15.35
CA VAL A 76 -12.64 4.51 -14.42
C VAL A 76 -13.75 5.53 -14.69
N MET A 77 -14.02 5.84 -15.96
CA MET A 77 -15.09 6.78 -16.33
C MET A 77 -16.47 6.27 -15.93
N GLU A 78 -16.75 4.97 -16.12
CA GLU A 78 -17.97 4.33 -15.65
C GLU A 78 -18.09 4.38 -14.12
N SER A 79 -17.01 4.03 -13.41
CA SER A 79 -17.00 4.04 -11.94
C SER A 79 -17.19 5.45 -11.37
N ASN A 80 -16.60 6.46 -12.01
CA ASN A 80 -16.79 7.87 -11.63
C ASN A 80 -18.23 8.38 -11.85
N ALA A 81 -19.01 7.74 -12.73
CA ALA A 81 -20.40 8.08 -12.98
C ALA A 81 -21.37 7.29 -12.07
N SER A 82 -20.84 6.43 -11.20
CA SER A 82 -21.56 5.64 -10.22
C SER A 82 -21.57 6.34 -8.87
N VAL A 83 -22.66 6.18 -8.10
CA VAL A 83 -22.73 6.61 -6.69
C VAL A 83 -22.21 5.54 -5.72
N TRP A 84 -21.72 4.41 -6.25
CA TRP A 84 -21.22 3.28 -5.50
C TRP A 84 -19.72 3.14 -5.67
N LYS A 85 -19.08 2.55 -4.65
CA LYS A 85 -17.66 2.20 -4.72
C LYS A 85 -17.41 0.99 -5.60
N ASP A 86 -17.37 1.21 -6.91
CA ASP A 86 -17.17 0.16 -7.90
C ASP A 86 -15.76 -0.44 -7.84
N THR A 87 -15.62 -1.67 -8.31
CA THR A 87 -14.33 -2.38 -8.41
C THR A 87 -13.92 -2.52 -9.86
N ILE A 88 -12.68 -2.15 -10.18
CA ILE A 88 -12.06 -2.35 -11.48
C ILE A 88 -11.01 -3.44 -11.33
N GLU A 89 -11.20 -4.55 -12.01
CA GLU A 89 -10.22 -5.62 -12.08
C GLU A 89 -9.35 -5.44 -13.31
N VAL A 90 -8.03 -5.38 -13.07
CA VAL A 90 -7.02 -5.09 -14.09
C VAL A 90 -6.09 -6.30 -14.20
N PRO A 91 -6.24 -7.11 -15.26
CA PRO A 91 -5.34 -8.22 -15.53
C PRO A 91 -3.87 -7.82 -15.65
N SER A 92 -2.98 -8.80 -15.74
CA SER A 92 -1.58 -8.55 -16.09
C SER A 92 -1.48 -7.88 -17.46
N GLY A 93 -0.68 -6.84 -17.56
CA GLY A 93 -0.56 -6.04 -18.78
C GLY A 93 0.16 -4.71 -18.54
N LEU A 94 0.59 -4.09 -19.63
CA LEU A 94 1.08 -2.72 -19.66
C LEU A 94 -0.04 -1.82 -20.19
N TYR A 95 -0.63 -1.02 -19.29
CA TYR A 95 -1.69 -0.07 -19.56
C TYR A 95 -1.08 1.32 -19.72
N GLN A 96 -0.61 1.61 -20.93
CA GLN A 96 0.02 2.87 -21.26
C GLN A 96 -1.05 3.93 -21.57
N LEU A 97 -1.03 5.05 -20.84
CA LEU A 97 -1.95 6.17 -21.03
C LEU A 97 -1.46 7.04 -22.19
N THR A 98 -2.10 6.91 -23.36
CA THR A 98 -1.65 7.55 -24.61
C THR A 98 -2.53 8.69 -25.07
N LEU A 99 -3.73 8.87 -24.50
CA LEU A 99 -4.63 9.94 -24.94
C LEU A 99 -4.03 11.32 -24.64
N PRO A 100 -4.00 12.26 -25.61
CA PRO A 100 -3.46 13.59 -25.39
C PRO A 100 -4.21 14.35 -24.31
N VAL A 101 -3.48 15.08 -23.45
CA VAL A 101 -4.07 15.93 -22.39
C VAL A 101 -5.05 16.95 -22.97
N ALA A 102 -4.77 17.48 -24.16
CA ALA A 102 -5.62 18.46 -24.85
C ALA A 102 -7.00 17.91 -25.25
N GLU A 103 -7.14 16.60 -25.35
CA GLU A 103 -8.37 15.90 -25.76
C GLU A 103 -9.14 15.32 -24.56
N GLY A 104 -8.83 15.77 -23.34
CA GLY A 104 -9.35 15.18 -22.11
C GLY A 104 -8.67 13.87 -21.72
N GLY A 105 -7.54 13.54 -22.36
CA GLY A 105 -6.65 12.44 -22.01
C GLY A 105 -5.65 12.79 -20.90
N GLY A 106 -4.57 12.00 -20.81
CA GLY A 106 -3.54 12.11 -19.77
C GLY A 106 -3.78 11.16 -18.60
N HIS A 107 -3.77 11.68 -17.37
CA HIS A 107 -3.95 10.89 -16.16
C HIS A 107 -5.34 10.21 -16.07
N LEU A 108 -5.45 9.21 -15.20
CA LEU A 108 -6.73 8.69 -14.73
C LEU A 108 -7.23 9.61 -13.61
N ALA A 109 -8.34 10.31 -13.86
CA ALA A 109 -9.01 11.14 -12.86
C ALA A 109 -9.99 10.28 -12.06
N ILE A 110 -9.85 10.28 -10.74
CA ILE A 110 -10.71 9.56 -9.80
C ILE A 110 -11.55 10.62 -9.09
N THR A 111 -12.79 10.78 -9.54
CA THR A 111 -13.73 11.80 -9.05
C THR A 111 -14.80 11.24 -8.12
N ASP A 112 -14.93 9.91 -8.07
CA ASP A 112 -15.72 9.18 -7.09
C ASP A 112 -14.89 8.07 -6.42
N GLY A 113 -15.34 7.55 -5.29
CA GLY A 113 -14.69 6.46 -4.58
C GLY A 113 -14.72 5.18 -5.42
N LEU A 114 -13.57 4.57 -5.69
CA LEU A 114 -13.50 3.29 -6.39
C LEU A 114 -12.32 2.44 -5.92
N LYS A 115 -12.33 1.17 -6.34
CA LYS A 115 -11.24 0.22 -6.12
C LYS A 115 -10.61 -0.18 -7.45
N ILE A 116 -9.29 -0.18 -7.53
CA ILE A 116 -8.52 -0.76 -8.65
C ILE A 116 -7.71 -1.94 -8.11
N GLN A 117 -7.96 -3.11 -8.69
CA GLN A 117 -7.37 -4.38 -8.29
C GLN A 117 -6.53 -4.94 -9.44
N GLY A 118 -5.21 -4.82 -9.34
CA GLY A 118 -4.28 -5.46 -10.26
C GLY A 118 -4.10 -6.96 -9.97
N ALA A 119 -3.63 -7.70 -10.98
CA ALA A 119 -3.26 -9.11 -10.85
C ALA A 119 -1.94 -9.32 -10.06
N GLY A 120 -1.14 -8.27 -9.88
CA GLY A 120 0.13 -8.32 -9.15
C GLY A 120 1.03 -7.17 -9.57
N ALA A 121 1.69 -6.51 -8.61
CA ALA A 121 2.48 -5.31 -8.88
C ALA A 121 3.59 -5.53 -9.92
N ALA A 122 4.15 -6.73 -10.00
CA ALA A 122 5.16 -7.09 -10.99
C ALA A 122 4.62 -7.26 -12.43
N THR A 123 3.29 -7.38 -12.61
CA THR A 123 2.68 -7.77 -13.90
C THR A 123 1.57 -6.84 -14.38
N THR A 124 0.93 -6.07 -13.50
CA THR A 124 -0.05 -5.04 -13.85
C THR A 124 0.60 -3.67 -13.72
N ILE A 125 0.92 -3.05 -14.85
CA ILE A 125 1.65 -1.79 -14.93
C ILE A 125 0.74 -0.71 -15.53
N ILE A 126 0.49 0.36 -14.78
CA ILE A 126 -0.19 1.56 -15.29
C ILE A 126 0.90 2.61 -15.56
N ASP A 127 1.06 2.97 -16.83
CA ASP A 127 2.16 3.80 -17.31
C ASP A 127 1.63 5.14 -17.86
N GLY A 128 2.06 6.26 -17.27
CA GLY A 128 1.65 7.61 -17.69
C GLY A 128 2.26 8.11 -19.00
N ASN A 129 3.16 7.33 -19.63
CA ASN A 129 3.83 7.64 -20.89
C ASN A 129 4.55 9.00 -20.92
N HIS A 130 4.93 9.49 -19.74
CA HIS A 130 5.47 10.83 -19.48
C HIS A 130 4.62 11.97 -20.05
N ALA A 131 3.33 11.74 -20.31
CA ALA A 131 2.43 12.73 -20.91
C ALA A 131 1.73 13.60 -19.86
N SER A 132 1.48 13.04 -18.68
CA SER A 132 0.89 13.69 -17.51
C SER A 132 1.28 12.91 -16.25
N LEU A 133 0.74 13.28 -15.10
CA LEU A 133 0.73 12.37 -13.96
C LEU A 133 -0.02 11.06 -14.30
N VAL A 134 0.10 10.00 -13.50
CA VAL A 134 -0.60 8.73 -13.79
C VAL A 134 -2.01 8.72 -13.22
N ILE A 135 -2.17 8.98 -11.93
CA ILE A 135 -3.46 8.95 -11.23
C ILE A 135 -3.66 10.22 -10.39
N ARG A 136 -4.84 10.85 -10.51
CA ARG A 136 -5.27 11.94 -9.64
C ARG A 136 -6.54 11.58 -8.90
N VAL A 137 -6.49 11.56 -7.57
CA VAL A 137 -7.64 11.32 -6.69
C VAL A 137 -8.18 12.66 -6.20
N GLN A 138 -9.44 12.98 -6.53
CA GLN A 138 -10.01 14.31 -6.35
C GLN A 138 -11.10 14.40 -5.28
N SER A 139 -11.74 13.28 -4.93
CA SER A 139 -12.91 13.25 -4.05
C SER A 139 -12.81 12.15 -2.99
N GLU A 140 -13.72 11.17 -2.94
CA GLU A 140 -13.90 10.26 -1.79
C GLU A 140 -12.67 9.41 -1.44
N GLY A 141 -11.88 9.00 -2.43
CA GLY A 141 -10.66 8.22 -2.22
C GLY A 141 -10.48 7.10 -3.26
N LEU A 142 -9.37 6.38 -3.14
CA LEU A 142 -9.03 5.25 -4.01
C LEU A 142 -8.48 4.10 -3.16
N GLU A 143 -9.03 2.89 -3.34
CA GLU A 143 -8.35 1.66 -2.95
C GLU A 143 -7.54 1.16 -4.14
N LEU A 144 -6.20 1.17 -4.03
CA LEU A 144 -5.30 0.77 -5.12
C LEU A 144 -4.46 -0.41 -4.66
N ASN A 145 -4.60 -1.55 -5.32
CA ASN A 145 -3.96 -2.79 -4.92
C ASN A 145 -3.19 -3.43 -6.09
N ASN A 146 -2.01 -3.99 -5.79
CA ASN A 146 -1.31 -4.94 -6.66
C ASN A 146 -0.98 -4.39 -8.06
N VAL A 147 -0.54 -3.12 -8.15
CA VAL A 147 -0.13 -2.50 -9.42
C VAL A 147 1.24 -1.82 -9.31
N THR A 148 1.92 -1.69 -10.45
CA THR A 148 3.00 -0.72 -10.64
C THR A 148 2.43 0.56 -11.23
N ILE A 149 2.84 1.71 -10.69
CA ILE A 149 2.59 3.04 -11.24
C ILE A 149 3.91 3.64 -11.71
N GLN A 150 4.02 3.95 -13.00
CA GLN A 150 5.26 4.47 -13.58
C GLN A 150 5.03 5.48 -14.72
N GLY A 151 6.10 6.11 -15.17
CA GLY A 151 6.08 6.96 -16.36
C GLY A 151 5.23 8.22 -16.19
N GLY A 152 4.93 8.64 -14.96
CA GLY A 152 4.26 9.91 -14.72
C GLY A 152 5.20 11.10 -14.92
N ASN A 153 4.72 12.19 -15.50
CA ASN A 153 5.41 13.48 -15.58
C ASN A 153 4.43 14.64 -15.34
N SER A 154 4.64 15.41 -14.27
CA SER A 154 3.74 16.50 -13.90
C SER A 154 4.48 17.63 -13.19
N GLN A 155 3.81 18.77 -13.00
CA GLN A 155 4.32 19.78 -12.07
C GLN A 155 4.32 19.28 -10.62
N PHE A 156 3.31 18.49 -10.24
CA PHE A 156 3.07 18.00 -8.89
C PHE A 156 2.54 16.58 -8.93
N GLY A 157 3.07 15.68 -8.09
CA GLY A 157 2.58 14.31 -7.98
C GLY A 157 2.76 13.55 -9.30
N GLY A 158 4.00 13.26 -9.68
CA GLY A 158 4.33 12.64 -10.97
C GLY A 158 3.60 11.30 -11.14
N GLY A 159 3.77 10.37 -10.21
CA GLY A 159 3.03 9.11 -10.22
C GLY A 159 1.57 9.31 -9.82
N ILE A 160 1.36 9.61 -8.55
CA ILE A 160 0.04 9.75 -7.95
C ILE A 160 -0.09 11.08 -7.23
N ARG A 161 -1.25 11.73 -7.40
CA ARG A 161 -1.66 12.90 -6.62
C ARG A 161 -2.99 12.63 -5.92
N VAL A 162 -3.01 12.74 -4.60
CA VAL A 162 -4.22 12.61 -3.77
C VAL A 162 -4.59 13.99 -3.24
N ASP A 163 -5.64 14.60 -3.79
CA ASP A 163 -6.09 15.95 -3.44
C ASP A 163 -7.00 15.94 -2.20
N ALA A 164 -7.87 14.94 -2.08
CA ALA A 164 -8.85 14.81 -1.01
C ALA A 164 -9.22 13.33 -0.76
N GLY A 165 -10.04 13.11 0.27
CA GLY A 165 -10.58 11.80 0.61
C GLY A 165 -9.63 10.91 1.38
N THR A 166 -10.07 9.68 1.63
CA THR A 166 -9.25 8.65 2.28
C THR A 166 -8.91 7.56 1.28
N SER A 167 -7.63 7.41 0.99
CA SER A 167 -7.11 6.38 0.07
C SER A 167 -6.33 5.30 0.82
N GLU A 168 -6.36 4.08 0.30
CA GLU A 168 -5.70 2.91 0.85
C GLU A 168 -4.90 2.21 -0.25
N PHE A 169 -3.58 2.20 -0.14
CA PHE A 169 -2.65 1.69 -1.16
C PHE A 169 -1.92 0.45 -0.64
N ASN A 170 -2.12 -0.70 -1.29
CA ASN A 170 -1.54 -1.96 -0.84
C ASN A 170 -0.75 -2.65 -1.95
N ASN A 171 0.47 -3.09 -1.60
CA ASN A 171 1.32 -3.87 -2.50
C ASN A 171 1.53 -3.15 -3.84
N LEU A 172 1.96 -1.89 -3.77
CA LEU A 172 2.24 -1.07 -4.94
C LEU A 172 3.74 -0.95 -5.18
N VAL A 173 4.10 -0.72 -6.44
CA VAL A 173 5.42 -0.20 -6.82
C VAL A 173 5.21 1.12 -7.55
N ILE A 174 5.58 2.23 -6.92
CA ILE A 174 5.54 3.57 -7.53
C ILE A 174 6.97 3.91 -7.94
N ARG A 175 7.25 3.87 -9.25
CA ARG A 175 8.62 3.99 -9.76
C ARG A 175 8.77 4.80 -11.02
N GLN A 176 9.94 5.40 -11.21
CA GLN A 176 10.30 6.09 -12.46
C GLN A 176 9.29 7.18 -12.86
N ASN A 177 8.75 7.87 -11.85
CA ASN A 177 7.87 9.02 -12.05
C ASN A 177 8.64 10.31 -11.79
N GLU A 178 8.25 11.37 -12.49
CA GLU A 178 8.89 12.67 -12.42
C GLU A 178 7.89 13.77 -12.05
N ALA A 179 8.31 14.65 -11.14
CA ALA A 179 7.64 15.91 -10.91
C ALA A 179 8.60 17.09 -11.07
N PHE A 180 8.14 18.22 -11.61
CA PHE A 180 8.95 19.43 -11.60
C PHE A 180 9.05 20.00 -10.18
N THR A 181 7.94 20.32 -9.52
CA THR A 181 7.98 20.97 -8.20
C THR A 181 8.13 19.95 -7.08
N GLY A 182 7.39 18.84 -7.10
CA GLY A 182 7.58 17.83 -6.07
C GLY A 182 6.58 16.69 -6.02
N GLY A 183 6.89 15.70 -5.18
CA GLY A 183 6.18 14.43 -5.13
C GLY A 183 6.38 13.66 -6.42
N GLY A 184 7.62 13.36 -6.78
CA GLY A 184 7.93 12.65 -8.03
C GLY A 184 7.13 11.36 -8.13
N GLY A 185 7.14 10.54 -7.07
CA GLY A 185 6.28 9.37 -6.95
C GLY A 185 4.87 9.72 -6.48
N LEU A 186 4.75 10.40 -5.34
CA LEU A 186 3.49 10.58 -4.62
C LEU A 186 3.38 11.99 -4.02
N LEU A 187 2.23 12.62 -4.23
CA LEU A 187 1.79 13.82 -3.50
C LEU A 187 0.50 13.54 -2.73
N VAL A 188 0.49 13.86 -1.44
CA VAL A 188 -0.70 13.85 -0.58
C VAL A 188 -1.00 15.30 -0.19
N ASP A 189 -2.09 15.87 -0.71
CA ASP A 189 -2.45 17.27 -0.45
C ASP A 189 -3.09 17.44 0.94
N SER A 190 -3.24 18.69 1.39
CA SER A 190 -3.62 19.02 2.76
C SER A 190 -5.00 18.53 3.21
N SER A 191 -5.87 18.16 2.27
CA SER A 191 -7.21 17.66 2.53
C SER A 191 -7.33 16.14 2.37
N ALA A 192 -6.21 15.44 2.17
CA ALA A 192 -6.17 14.01 1.95
C ALA A 192 -5.61 13.24 3.14
N THR A 193 -6.15 12.04 3.35
CA THR A 193 -5.57 11.00 4.19
C THR A 193 -5.20 9.81 3.31
N LEU A 194 -3.97 9.31 3.43
CA LEU A 194 -3.50 8.14 2.73
C LEU A 194 -2.86 7.15 3.69
N ARG A 195 -3.27 5.88 3.60
CA ARG A 195 -2.54 4.77 4.21
C ARG A 195 -1.93 3.91 3.12
N MET A 196 -0.66 3.58 3.27
CA MET A 196 0.10 2.77 2.34
C MET A 196 0.75 1.61 3.09
N ARG A 197 0.66 0.41 2.52
CA ARG A 197 1.20 -0.79 3.15
C ARG A 197 1.89 -1.71 2.15
N ARG A 198 2.98 -2.36 2.58
CA ARG A 198 3.70 -3.36 1.78
C ARG A 198 4.11 -2.88 0.39
N SER A 199 4.51 -1.61 0.28
CA SER A 199 4.71 -0.96 -1.01
C SER A 199 6.11 -0.34 -1.16
N ALA A 200 6.53 -0.15 -2.40
CA ALA A 200 7.82 0.45 -2.73
C ALA A 200 7.62 1.78 -3.48
N ILE A 201 8.23 2.85 -2.98
CA ILE A 201 8.35 4.15 -3.69
C ILE A 201 9.82 4.32 -4.05
N ILE A 202 10.15 4.01 -5.30
CA ILE A 202 11.54 3.85 -5.73
C ILE A 202 11.86 4.58 -7.03
N ASP A 203 13.09 5.08 -7.16
CA ASP A 203 13.59 5.65 -8.42
C ASP A 203 12.70 6.77 -9.00
N ASN A 204 12.05 7.56 -8.14
CA ASN A 204 11.26 8.72 -8.55
C ASN A 204 12.08 10.00 -8.43
N ILE A 205 11.76 11.00 -9.26
CA ILE A 205 12.57 12.20 -9.42
C ILE A 205 11.70 13.46 -9.22
N ALA A 206 12.22 14.43 -8.47
CA ALA A 206 11.71 15.80 -8.44
C ALA A 206 12.79 16.80 -8.87
N THR A 207 12.71 17.30 -10.10
CA THR A 207 13.81 18.08 -10.73
C THR A 207 13.95 19.50 -10.17
N GLY A 208 12.84 20.15 -9.83
CA GLY A 208 12.79 21.56 -9.46
C GLY A 208 12.85 21.84 -7.96
N ALA A 209 12.18 21.06 -7.09
CA ALA A 209 12.21 21.33 -5.65
C ALA A 209 12.16 20.10 -4.72
N PHE A 210 10.98 19.69 -4.24
CA PHE A 210 10.85 18.92 -3.00
C PHE A 210 10.31 17.50 -3.21
N GLY A 211 10.79 16.52 -2.44
CA GLY A 211 10.15 15.20 -2.34
C GLY A 211 10.28 14.40 -3.63
N GLY A 212 11.47 13.85 -3.89
CA GLY A 212 11.71 12.97 -5.04
C GLY A 212 10.76 11.78 -5.02
N GLY A 213 10.64 11.13 -3.86
CA GLY A 213 9.67 10.08 -3.61
C GLY A 213 8.30 10.65 -3.25
N ILE A 214 8.23 11.28 -2.08
CA ILE A 214 6.96 11.70 -1.46
C ILE A 214 6.99 13.19 -1.11
N TRP A 215 5.90 13.88 -1.43
CA TRP A 215 5.55 15.14 -0.80
C TRP A 215 4.22 15.02 -0.05
N ASN A 216 4.29 15.02 1.28
CA ASN A 216 3.12 14.96 2.15
C ASN A 216 2.76 16.35 2.70
N LYS A 217 1.55 16.82 2.44
CA LYS A 217 0.93 18.00 3.04
C LYS A 217 -0.29 17.66 3.89
N GLY A 218 -0.87 16.47 3.69
CA GLY A 218 -1.99 15.94 4.46
C GLY A 218 -1.55 14.95 5.54
N GLU A 219 -2.32 13.88 5.69
CA GLU A 219 -2.03 12.79 6.62
C GLU A 219 -1.57 11.54 5.86
N LEU A 220 -0.36 11.08 6.13
CA LEU A 220 0.24 9.91 5.49
C LEU A 220 0.68 8.88 6.53
N TRP A 221 0.16 7.67 6.40
CA TRP A 221 0.62 6.50 7.12
C TRP A 221 1.28 5.51 6.17
N VAL A 222 2.49 5.06 6.51
CA VAL A 222 3.23 4.08 5.70
C VAL A 222 3.68 2.93 6.58
N TYR A 223 3.33 1.71 6.17
CA TYR A 223 3.57 0.48 6.91
C TYR A 223 4.33 -0.54 6.06
N ASP A 224 5.29 -1.25 6.65
CA ASP A 224 5.91 -2.43 6.03
C ASP A 224 6.46 -2.15 4.62
N SER A 225 7.04 -0.96 4.39
CA SER A 225 7.27 -0.40 3.04
C SER A 225 8.66 0.20 2.87
N THR A 226 9.09 0.37 1.61
CA THR A 226 10.42 0.89 1.27
C THR A 226 10.32 2.18 0.46
N ILE A 227 11.05 3.21 0.89
CA ILE A 227 11.21 4.48 0.17
C ILE A 227 12.68 4.60 -0.20
N ALA A 228 13.04 4.33 -1.45
CA ALA A 228 14.44 4.21 -1.81
C ALA A 228 14.84 4.79 -3.16
N ASN A 229 16.11 5.19 -3.27
CA ASN A 229 16.70 5.67 -4.53
C ASN A 229 15.93 6.82 -5.20
N ASN A 230 15.14 7.57 -4.44
CA ASN A 230 14.44 8.73 -4.96
C ASN A 230 15.36 9.94 -4.96
N ASN A 231 15.25 10.77 -5.99
CA ASN A 231 16.14 11.90 -6.21
C ASN A 231 15.35 13.21 -6.25
N SER A 232 15.90 14.27 -5.66
CA SER A 232 15.36 15.60 -5.86
C SER A 232 16.41 16.70 -5.74
N ASN A 233 15.98 17.94 -5.91
CA ASN A 233 16.79 19.08 -5.53
C ASN A 233 16.90 19.18 -3.99
N ARG A 234 15.79 19.19 -3.23
CA ARG A 234 15.79 19.58 -1.80
C ARG A 234 15.44 18.49 -0.78
N ALA A 235 14.67 17.46 -1.13
CA ALA A 235 14.28 16.38 -0.23
C ALA A 235 14.13 15.07 -1.00
N GLY A 236 15.15 14.21 -0.96
CA GLY A 236 15.25 13.04 -1.86
C GLY A 236 14.12 12.06 -1.63
N GLY A 237 14.00 11.52 -0.42
CA GLY A 237 12.98 10.54 -0.05
C GLY A 237 11.64 11.20 0.21
N VAL A 238 11.53 11.92 1.33
CA VAL A 238 10.26 12.45 1.84
C VAL A 238 10.38 13.93 2.21
N ARG A 239 9.47 14.74 1.66
CA ARG A 239 9.15 16.08 2.14
C ARG A 239 7.84 16.02 2.92
N ASN A 240 7.87 16.30 4.22
CA ASN A 240 6.68 16.35 5.06
C ASN A 240 6.34 17.78 5.52
N GLU A 241 5.13 18.23 5.22
CA GLU A 241 4.51 19.48 5.68
C GLU A 241 3.25 19.22 6.52
N GLY A 242 2.71 18.00 6.46
CA GLY A 242 1.54 17.58 7.24
C GLY A 242 1.92 16.60 8.36
N GLN A 243 1.11 15.55 8.51
CA GLN A 243 1.33 14.47 9.48
C GLN A 243 1.89 13.23 8.78
N LEU A 244 3.05 12.76 9.24
CA LEU A 244 3.71 11.57 8.74
C LEU A 244 3.82 10.50 9.84
N ASN A 245 3.37 9.29 9.53
CA ASN A 245 3.53 8.14 10.41
C ASN A 245 4.21 7.01 9.62
N LEU A 246 5.42 6.64 10.02
CA LEU A 246 6.16 5.53 9.43
C LEU A 246 6.28 4.40 10.45
N ARG A 247 5.89 3.18 10.05
CA ARG A 247 6.05 1.98 10.88
C ARG A 247 6.63 0.82 10.08
N ASN A 248 7.71 0.20 10.57
CA ASN A 248 8.40 -0.86 9.84
C ASN A 248 8.80 -0.42 8.41
N VAL A 249 9.41 0.77 8.31
CA VAL A 249 9.75 1.39 7.02
C VAL A 249 11.26 1.46 6.85
N THR A 250 11.72 1.19 5.64
CA THR A 250 13.11 1.40 5.23
C THR A 250 13.17 2.63 4.32
N VAL A 251 13.95 3.65 4.71
CA VAL A 251 14.23 4.84 3.90
C VAL A 251 15.70 4.86 3.54
N SER A 252 16.03 4.55 2.28
CA SER A 252 17.43 4.28 1.91
C SER A 252 17.85 4.75 0.52
N GLY A 253 19.10 5.17 0.36
CA GLY A 253 19.64 5.51 -0.96
C GLY A 253 19.03 6.76 -1.59
N ASN A 254 18.20 7.52 -0.88
CA ASN A 254 17.56 8.70 -1.45
C ASN A 254 18.54 9.88 -1.48
N SER A 255 18.45 10.72 -2.52
CA SER A 255 19.40 11.78 -2.77
C SER A 255 18.77 13.16 -2.96
N ALA A 256 19.40 14.19 -2.40
CA ALA A 256 19.09 15.59 -2.66
C ALA A 256 20.34 16.35 -3.11
N HIS A 257 20.26 17.09 -4.23
CA HIS A 257 21.42 17.71 -4.89
C HIS A 257 21.37 19.26 -4.97
N SER A 258 20.67 19.93 -4.05
CA SER A 258 20.57 21.39 -4.07
C SER A 258 21.89 22.08 -3.72
N PRO A 259 22.31 23.10 -4.49
CA PRO A 259 23.38 23.99 -4.06
C PRO A 259 23.09 24.68 -2.72
N ASP A 260 21.80 24.90 -2.43
CA ASP A 260 21.35 25.76 -1.34
C ASP A 260 20.71 25.01 -0.18
N ALA A 261 19.91 23.96 -0.38
CA ALA A 261 19.32 23.23 0.75
C ALA A 261 18.87 21.83 0.35
N GLY A 262 19.43 20.79 0.97
CA GLY A 262 19.08 19.40 0.67
C GLY A 262 19.05 18.52 1.92
N THR A 263 18.06 17.64 2.00
CA THR A 263 18.07 16.46 2.86
C THR A 263 17.86 15.21 2.02
N GLY A 264 18.78 14.25 2.07
CA GLY A 264 18.70 13.03 1.27
C GLY A 264 17.46 12.20 1.61
N GLY A 265 17.30 11.84 2.88
CA GLY A 265 16.22 10.99 3.35
C GLY A 265 14.93 11.78 3.55
N ILE A 266 14.82 12.43 4.70
CA ILE A 266 13.56 12.95 5.21
C ILE A 266 13.68 14.42 5.63
N SER A 267 13.00 15.34 4.95
CA SER A 267 12.82 16.74 5.40
C SER A 267 11.48 16.92 6.10
N GLN A 268 11.51 17.07 7.43
CA GLN A 268 10.35 17.19 8.32
C GLN A 268 10.05 18.64 8.69
N ASN A 269 8.97 19.18 8.12
CA ASN A 269 8.48 20.53 8.40
C ASN A 269 7.05 20.55 8.98
N GLY A 270 6.48 19.38 9.26
CA GLY A 270 5.23 19.21 9.99
C GLY A 270 5.43 18.30 11.22
N PHE A 271 4.49 17.37 11.46
CA PHE A 271 4.57 16.40 12.56
C PHE A 271 4.94 15.01 12.05
N ALA A 272 5.79 14.30 12.80
CA ALA A 272 6.27 12.97 12.42
C ALA A 272 6.36 11.99 13.59
N VAL A 273 5.86 10.78 13.40
CA VAL A 273 6.10 9.63 14.28
C VAL A 273 6.71 8.50 13.47
N LEU A 274 7.88 8.04 13.91
CA LEU A 274 8.65 7.00 13.26
C LEU A 274 8.87 5.87 14.28
N TYR A 275 8.37 4.69 13.96
CA TYR A 275 8.40 3.51 14.82
C TYR A 275 9.01 2.34 14.05
N ASN A 276 10.10 1.73 14.54
CA ASN A 276 10.79 0.66 13.81
C ASN A 276 11.17 1.09 12.37
N VAL A 277 11.78 2.26 12.22
CA VAL A 277 12.20 2.80 10.92
C VAL A 277 13.72 2.71 10.80
N THR A 278 14.21 2.34 9.62
CA THR A 278 15.64 2.40 9.28
C THR A 278 15.88 3.48 8.23
N ILE A 279 16.60 4.55 8.59
CA ILE A 279 17.01 5.63 7.69
C ILE A 279 18.52 5.55 7.47
N THR A 280 18.95 5.09 6.29
CA THR A 280 20.38 4.83 6.02
C THR A 280 20.77 5.09 4.58
N ASN A 281 22.05 5.29 4.27
CA ASN A 281 22.57 5.51 2.91
C ASN A 281 21.89 6.64 2.12
N ASN A 282 21.23 7.59 2.80
CA ASN A 282 20.64 8.73 2.12
C ASN A 282 21.68 9.85 1.99
N THR A 283 21.73 10.50 0.83
CA THR A 283 22.74 11.50 0.51
C THR A 283 22.10 12.87 0.31
N GLY A 284 22.43 13.84 1.14
CA GLY A 284 22.25 15.24 0.80
C GLY A 284 23.59 15.80 0.34
N VAL A 285 23.61 16.52 -0.78
CA VAL A 285 24.76 17.28 -1.24
C VAL A 285 24.38 18.76 -1.28
N GLY A 286 25.23 19.61 -0.72
CA GLY A 286 25.10 21.07 -0.82
C GLY A 286 26.46 21.75 -0.72
N ASN A 287 26.55 22.92 -1.37
CA ASN A 287 27.79 23.68 -1.48
C ASN A 287 27.90 24.77 -0.40
N ASN A 288 26.80 25.07 0.30
CA ASN A 288 26.71 26.08 1.34
C ASN A 288 26.40 25.43 2.70
N ALA A 289 27.41 25.34 3.58
CA ALA A 289 27.29 24.74 4.91
C ALA A 289 26.19 25.38 5.79
N GLY A 290 25.84 26.65 5.54
CA GLY A 290 24.84 27.38 6.34
C GLY A 290 23.37 27.09 6.02
N SER A 291 23.08 26.45 4.88
CA SER A 291 21.71 26.22 4.40
C SER A 291 21.41 24.75 4.10
N PHE A 292 22.46 23.93 4.10
CA PHE A 292 22.41 22.50 3.88
C PHE A 292 21.96 21.72 5.13
N ARG A 293 21.19 20.64 4.92
CA ARG A 293 20.32 20.04 5.95
C ARG A 293 20.57 18.55 6.19
N GLY A 294 21.60 17.96 5.58
CA GLY A 294 22.14 16.66 5.94
C GLY A 294 21.72 15.47 5.08
N GLY A 295 22.20 14.28 5.43
CA GLY A 295 21.92 13.05 4.70
C GLY A 295 20.61 12.38 5.12
N GLY A 296 20.46 12.08 6.41
CA GLY A 296 19.37 11.26 6.94
C GLY A 296 18.05 12.01 7.12
N ILE A 297 17.86 12.64 8.27
CA ILE A 297 16.62 13.37 8.61
C ILE A 297 16.89 14.78 9.12
N GLN A 298 16.13 15.74 8.60
CA GLN A 298 16.12 17.11 9.10
C GLN A 298 14.75 17.43 9.70
N THR A 299 14.75 17.89 10.95
CA THR A 299 13.56 18.46 11.61
C THR A 299 13.67 19.98 11.65
N SER A 300 12.65 20.68 11.12
CA SER A 300 12.61 22.14 11.15
C SER A 300 12.35 22.70 12.55
N SER A 301 12.82 23.93 12.78
CA SER A 301 12.62 24.60 14.07
C SER A 301 11.13 24.69 14.42
N GLY A 302 10.79 24.35 15.67
CA GLY A 302 9.41 24.32 16.17
C GLY A 302 8.58 23.09 15.74
N GLN A 303 9.15 22.19 14.93
CA GLN A 303 8.48 20.95 14.49
C GLN A 303 8.86 19.77 15.39
N THR A 304 8.02 18.74 15.37
CA THR A 304 8.17 17.57 16.25
C THR A 304 8.37 16.29 15.44
N THR A 305 9.46 15.60 15.74
CA THR A 305 9.76 14.25 15.25
C THR A 305 9.93 13.33 16.44
N VAL A 306 9.06 12.32 16.55
CA VAL A 306 9.15 11.26 17.57
C VAL A 306 9.75 10.02 16.94
N LEU A 307 10.83 9.51 17.53
CA LEU A 307 11.55 8.31 17.08
C LEU A 307 11.45 7.22 18.14
N LYS A 308 11.01 6.01 17.76
CA LYS A 308 10.95 4.86 18.65
C LYS A 308 11.49 3.63 17.95
N ASN A 309 12.34 2.85 18.61
CA ASN A 309 12.91 1.60 18.07
C ASN A 309 13.52 1.80 16.68
N SER A 310 14.11 2.95 16.38
CA SER A 310 14.49 3.33 15.01
C SER A 310 16.00 3.54 14.86
N ILE A 311 16.50 3.37 13.63
CA ILE A 311 17.90 3.55 13.26
C ILE A 311 18.01 4.74 12.31
N ILE A 312 18.90 5.68 12.62
CA ILE A 312 19.34 6.74 11.71
C ILE A 312 20.86 6.70 11.67
N ALA A 313 21.44 6.07 10.64
CA ALA A 313 22.87 5.84 10.56
C ALA A 313 23.35 5.61 9.14
N GLY A 314 24.63 5.92 8.88
CA GLY A 314 25.26 5.67 7.57
C GLY A 314 24.73 6.58 6.46
N ASN A 315 24.18 7.73 6.81
CA ASN A 315 23.74 8.73 5.83
C ASN A 315 24.90 9.69 5.48
N HIS A 316 24.80 10.40 4.36
CA HIS A 316 25.86 11.25 3.85
C HIS A 316 25.38 12.68 3.65
N GLY A 317 25.89 13.62 4.45
CA GLY A 317 25.60 15.05 4.30
C GLY A 317 26.57 15.81 3.40
N GLY A 318 27.52 15.15 2.73
CA GLY A 318 28.61 15.85 2.04
C GLY A 318 29.37 16.77 3.00
N SER A 319 29.17 18.08 2.90
CA SER A 319 29.77 19.09 3.79
C SER A 319 28.96 19.39 5.06
N GLY A 320 27.75 18.86 5.21
CA GLY A 320 26.94 19.02 6.40
C GLY A 320 26.62 17.71 7.13
N PRO A 321 25.64 17.73 8.06
CA PRO A 321 25.43 16.64 9.01
C PRO A 321 25.04 15.33 8.34
N HIS A 322 25.56 14.21 8.83
CA HIS A 322 25.33 12.92 8.21
C HIS A 322 23.91 12.43 8.50
N ASP A 323 23.60 12.15 9.76
CA ASP A 323 22.40 11.38 10.12
C ASP A 323 21.21 12.23 10.50
N CYS A 324 21.38 13.29 11.29
CA CYS A 324 20.27 14.14 11.66
C CYS A 324 20.61 15.63 11.81
N VAL A 325 19.56 16.46 11.70
CA VAL A 325 19.59 17.89 11.98
C VAL A 325 18.33 18.29 12.74
N GLY A 326 18.49 19.10 13.78
CA GLY A 326 17.37 19.67 14.53
C GLY A 326 16.95 18.81 15.73
N GLN A 327 15.81 19.16 16.33
CA GLN A 327 15.35 18.57 17.58
C GLN A 327 14.69 17.20 17.35
N VAL A 328 15.07 16.23 18.17
CA VAL A 328 14.31 14.99 18.40
C VAL A 328 13.42 15.19 19.62
N SER A 329 12.17 14.73 19.55
CA SER A 329 11.21 14.88 20.64
C SER A 329 11.66 14.14 21.92
N GLY A 330 11.34 14.70 23.09
CA GLY A 330 11.57 14.08 24.41
C GLY A 330 10.86 12.75 24.65
N ASP A 331 9.83 12.42 23.86
CA ASP A 331 9.16 11.09 23.90
C ASP A 331 9.90 10.02 23.07
N SER A 332 10.99 10.41 22.39
CA SER A 332 11.77 9.47 21.61
C SER A 332 12.61 8.58 22.52
N LYS A 333 12.72 7.29 22.17
CA LYS A 333 13.37 6.26 23.01
C LYS A 333 13.78 5.05 22.19
N TYR A 334 14.83 4.36 22.63
CA TYR A 334 15.36 3.15 21.98
C TYR A 334 15.69 3.39 20.52
N ASN A 335 16.55 4.37 20.24
CA ASN A 335 16.98 4.65 18.87
C ASN A 335 18.50 4.55 18.77
N LEU A 336 18.97 4.16 17.59
CA LEU A 336 20.37 4.31 17.22
C LEU A 336 20.52 5.54 16.32
N ILE A 337 21.45 6.43 16.70
CA ILE A 337 21.90 7.55 15.87
C ILE A 337 23.40 7.40 15.63
N GLY A 338 23.80 7.18 14.37
CA GLY A 338 25.18 6.88 13.98
C GLY A 338 26.14 8.07 14.06
N ASP A 339 25.63 9.28 13.84
CA ASP A 339 26.31 10.56 13.99
C ASP A 339 25.36 11.57 14.61
N THR A 340 25.71 12.07 15.79
CA THR A 340 24.88 13.02 16.56
C THR A 340 25.14 14.48 16.20
N ASN A 341 26.07 14.77 15.29
CA ASN A 341 26.39 16.13 14.88
C ASN A 341 25.13 16.85 14.34
N ALA A 342 24.89 18.09 14.83
CA ALA A 342 23.73 18.94 14.53
C ALA A 342 22.34 18.40 14.94
N CYS A 343 22.28 17.21 15.52
CA CYS A 343 21.09 16.70 16.19
C CYS A 343 21.00 17.32 17.58
N THR A 344 19.82 17.79 17.97
CA THR A 344 19.56 18.07 19.38
C THR A 344 18.75 16.94 19.96
N ILE A 345 19.42 16.20 20.84
CA ILE A 345 18.87 15.00 21.46
C ILE A 345 18.45 15.37 22.89
N PRO A 346 17.24 14.96 23.34
CA PRO A 346 16.77 15.20 24.71
C PRO A 346 17.75 14.66 25.74
N SER A 347 17.82 15.26 26.93
CA SER A 347 18.73 14.82 28.00
C SER A 347 18.48 13.39 28.52
N PHE A 348 17.32 12.81 28.25
CA PHE A 348 16.94 11.44 28.63
C PHE A 348 17.40 10.41 27.56
N VAL A 349 18.70 10.38 27.28
CA VAL A 349 19.31 9.50 26.25
C VAL A 349 19.63 8.07 26.71
N SER A 350 19.27 7.67 27.93
CA SER A 350 19.71 6.37 28.48
C SER A 350 19.24 5.14 27.70
N THR A 351 18.31 5.32 26.75
CA THR A 351 17.81 4.27 25.85
C THR A 351 18.43 4.34 24.45
N PHE A 352 19.22 5.36 24.13
CA PHE A 352 19.77 5.55 22.79
C PHE A 352 21.15 4.89 22.66
N LEU A 353 21.46 4.40 21.46
CA LEU A 353 22.82 4.11 21.04
C LEU A 353 23.29 5.27 20.16
N LEU A 354 24.31 6.00 20.62
CA LEU A 354 24.76 7.24 19.99
C LEU A 354 26.20 7.11 19.49
N ASN A 355 26.43 7.60 18.27
CA ASN A 355 27.74 7.57 17.61
C ASN A 355 28.29 6.14 17.41
N VAL A 356 27.41 5.21 17.05
CA VAL A 356 27.71 3.79 16.86
C VAL A 356 27.24 3.34 15.48
N ASP A 357 28.03 2.51 14.79
CA ASP A 357 27.62 1.88 13.53
C ASP A 357 26.62 0.74 13.79
N PRO A 358 25.42 0.75 13.18
CA PRO A 358 24.46 -0.34 13.29
C PRO A 358 24.87 -1.64 12.59
N LEU A 359 25.96 -1.67 11.81
CA LEU A 359 26.42 -2.85 11.07
C LEU A 359 25.32 -3.43 10.15
N LEU A 360 24.72 -2.58 9.33
CA LEU A 360 23.69 -2.96 8.38
C LEU A 360 24.29 -3.55 7.09
N GLY A 361 23.68 -4.62 6.58
CA GLY A 361 23.94 -5.13 5.23
C GLY A 361 23.37 -4.20 4.13
N PRO A 362 23.58 -4.54 2.84
CA PRO A 362 23.05 -3.73 1.73
C PRO A 362 21.52 -3.76 1.65
N LEU A 363 20.94 -2.80 0.92
CA LEU A 363 19.51 -2.82 0.58
C LEU A 363 19.27 -4.01 -0.36
N ALA A 364 18.51 -5.00 0.10
CA ALA A 364 18.32 -6.24 -0.63
C ALA A 364 16.96 -6.87 -0.34
N SER A 365 16.59 -7.87 -1.15
CA SER A 365 15.41 -8.71 -0.94
C SER A 365 15.68 -9.73 0.18
N ASN A 366 15.56 -9.30 1.44
CA ASN A 366 15.84 -10.13 2.63
C ASN A 366 14.62 -10.92 3.13
N GLY A 367 13.72 -11.28 2.20
CA GLY A 367 12.38 -11.79 2.48
C GLY A 367 11.34 -10.67 2.65
N GLY A 368 10.08 -11.06 2.77
CA GLY A 368 8.96 -10.12 2.89
C GLY A 368 8.56 -9.41 1.59
N PRO A 369 7.69 -8.40 1.68
CA PRO A 369 7.08 -7.75 0.52
C PRO A 369 7.95 -6.65 -0.12
N THR A 370 8.91 -6.08 0.61
CA THR A 370 9.77 -4.99 0.11
C THR A 370 11.22 -5.16 0.56
N GLN A 371 12.15 -4.45 -0.08
CA GLN A 371 13.59 -4.53 0.24
C GLN A 371 13.93 -3.88 1.58
N THR A 372 14.88 -4.47 2.31
CA THR A 372 15.27 -4.04 3.66
C THR A 372 16.79 -3.99 3.82
N HIS A 373 17.28 -3.45 4.94
CA HIS A 373 18.66 -3.61 5.40
C HIS A 373 18.72 -4.61 6.57
N LEU A 374 19.30 -5.79 6.35
CA LEU A 374 19.45 -6.80 7.40
C LEU A 374 20.64 -6.45 8.32
N PRO A 375 20.46 -6.33 9.65
CA PRO A 375 21.58 -6.20 10.57
C PRO A 375 22.51 -7.42 10.52
N ALA A 376 23.81 -7.21 10.68
CA ALA A 376 24.78 -8.28 10.85
C ALA A 376 24.57 -9.02 12.19
N ALA A 377 25.04 -10.26 12.30
CA ALA A 377 24.88 -11.11 13.50
C ALA A 377 25.52 -10.54 14.78
N ASN A 378 26.47 -9.62 14.65
CA ASN A 378 27.12 -8.91 15.77
C ASN A 378 26.69 -7.44 15.87
N SER A 379 25.57 -7.08 15.24
CA SER A 379 25.07 -5.71 15.26
C SER A 379 24.69 -5.26 16.67
N PRO A 380 25.00 -4.00 17.04
CA PRO A 380 24.59 -3.44 18.33
C PRO A 380 23.09 -3.15 18.41
N VAL A 381 22.35 -3.25 17.30
CA VAL A 381 20.89 -3.01 17.28
C VAL A 381 20.07 -4.25 17.63
N LEU A 382 20.73 -5.41 17.74
CA LEU A 382 20.08 -6.67 18.08
C LEU A 382 19.62 -6.65 19.54
N GLU A 383 18.37 -7.04 19.79
CA GLU A 383 17.77 -7.14 21.13
C GLU A 383 17.94 -5.84 21.96
N ALA A 384 17.94 -4.69 21.28
CA ALA A 384 18.23 -3.38 21.86
C ALA A 384 17.03 -2.42 21.83
N GLY A 385 15.89 -2.86 21.30
CA GLY A 385 14.64 -2.12 21.27
C GLY A 385 13.92 -2.10 22.62
N TYR A 386 12.65 -1.69 22.58
CA TYR A 386 11.78 -1.60 23.75
C TYR A 386 11.51 -2.99 24.36
N GLN A 387 11.77 -3.15 25.65
CA GLN A 387 11.74 -4.44 26.34
C GLN A 387 10.34 -5.03 26.64
N PHE A 388 9.25 -4.28 26.42
CA PHE A 388 7.91 -4.79 26.72
C PHE A 388 7.17 -5.21 25.44
N PRO A 389 6.57 -6.41 25.41
CA PRO A 389 5.70 -6.81 24.31
C PRO A 389 4.42 -5.95 24.27
N PRO A 390 3.71 -5.89 23.13
CA PRO A 390 2.35 -5.36 23.06
C PRO A 390 1.46 -5.89 24.18
N PRO A 391 0.53 -5.09 24.74
CA PRO A 391 -0.09 -3.92 24.13
C PRO A 391 0.43 -2.56 24.65
N ALA A 392 1.63 -2.50 25.23
CA ALA A 392 2.20 -1.20 25.58
C ALA A 392 2.22 -0.30 24.33
N ALA A 393 1.75 0.94 24.43
CA ALA A 393 1.67 1.87 23.29
C ALA A 393 3.02 2.13 22.59
N ASP A 394 4.11 1.76 23.28
CA ASP A 394 5.50 1.84 22.83
C ASP A 394 6.17 0.47 22.69
N GLY A 395 5.42 -0.63 22.83
CA GLY A 395 5.92 -2.01 22.71
C GLY A 395 6.20 -2.41 21.28
N CYS A 396 7.16 -3.32 21.08
CA CYS A 396 7.59 -3.80 19.77
C CYS A 396 6.38 -4.12 18.88
N GLU A 397 6.39 -3.67 17.62
CA GLU A 397 5.36 -4.08 16.67
C GLU A 397 5.31 -5.62 16.59
N VAL A 398 4.12 -6.18 16.49
CA VAL A 398 3.90 -7.64 16.50
C VAL A 398 4.77 -8.33 15.43
N ARG A 399 5.05 -7.64 14.33
CA ARG A 399 5.86 -8.12 13.21
C ARG A 399 6.76 -7.02 12.64
N ASP A 400 7.86 -7.42 12.02
CA ASP A 400 8.75 -6.55 11.24
C ASP A 400 8.23 -6.24 9.83
N GLN A 401 8.98 -5.42 9.09
CA GLN A 401 8.68 -5.06 7.69
C GLN A 401 8.43 -6.25 6.77
N ARG A 402 9.01 -7.41 7.11
CA ARG A 402 8.96 -8.63 6.31
C ARG A 402 7.89 -9.61 6.80
N GLY A 403 7.19 -9.28 7.88
CA GLY A 403 6.21 -10.13 8.53
C GLY A 403 6.79 -11.09 9.58
N VAL A 404 8.08 -10.98 9.93
CA VAL A 404 8.72 -11.81 10.97
C VAL A 404 8.17 -11.38 12.33
N PRO A 405 7.64 -12.29 13.17
CA PRO A 405 7.16 -11.92 14.50
C PRO A 405 8.25 -11.31 15.36
N ARG A 406 7.92 -10.40 16.26
CA ARG A 406 8.85 -9.87 17.27
C ARG A 406 8.45 -10.28 18.69
N PRO A 407 9.41 -10.49 19.61
CA PRO A 407 10.85 -10.68 19.35
C PRO A 407 11.18 -12.12 18.90
N GLN A 408 12.32 -12.33 18.24
CA GLN A 408 12.79 -13.67 17.82
C GLN A 408 13.85 -14.29 18.75
N GLY A 409 14.44 -13.51 19.67
CA GLY A 409 15.48 -13.99 20.57
C GLY A 409 15.16 -13.78 22.05
N GLY A 410 16.00 -13.01 22.73
CA GLY A 410 16.10 -12.83 24.19
C GLY A 410 14.91 -12.12 24.85
N GLY A 411 13.80 -11.94 24.13
CA GLY A 411 12.60 -11.27 24.62
C GLY A 411 12.58 -9.77 24.33
N VAL A 412 13.54 -9.23 23.58
CA VAL A 412 13.61 -7.81 23.19
C VAL A 412 13.65 -7.72 21.67
N CYS A 413 12.90 -6.79 21.06
CA CYS A 413 13.02 -6.62 19.61
C CYS A 413 14.31 -5.92 19.21
N ASP A 414 14.70 -6.11 17.97
CA ASP A 414 15.74 -5.31 17.34
C ASP A 414 15.24 -3.88 17.07
N MET A 415 16.18 -2.93 17.08
CA MET A 415 15.88 -1.60 16.53
C MET A 415 15.84 -1.63 15.00
N GLY A 416 15.01 -0.77 14.43
CA GLY A 416 14.85 -0.58 12.99
C GLY A 416 13.71 -1.41 12.38
N ALA A 417 13.69 -1.45 11.06
CA ALA A 417 12.60 -2.05 10.28
C ALA A 417 12.55 -3.57 10.33
N VAL A 418 13.58 -4.22 10.85
CA VAL A 418 13.87 -5.65 10.69
C VAL A 418 14.11 -6.29 12.06
N GLU A 419 13.59 -7.51 12.23
CA GLU A 419 13.90 -8.41 13.34
C GLU A 419 14.76 -9.58 12.85
N VAL A 420 16.00 -9.69 13.29
CA VAL A 420 16.89 -10.77 12.90
C VAL A 420 16.38 -12.09 13.48
N THR A 421 16.24 -13.07 12.60
CA THR A 421 15.85 -14.44 12.95
C THR A 421 16.91 -15.40 12.43
N ASN A 422 17.16 -16.47 13.19
CA ASN A 422 18.06 -17.54 12.78
C ASN A 422 17.44 -18.43 11.70
N ALA A 423 16.17 -18.21 11.32
CA ALA A 423 15.47 -18.93 10.26
C ALA A 423 15.09 -18.00 9.11
N ASN A 424 15.69 -18.19 7.94
CA ASN A 424 15.29 -17.51 6.71
C ASN A 424 14.12 -18.25 6.04
N THR A 425 12.96 -18.28 6.70
CA THR A 425 11.74 -18.93 6.22
C THR A 425 10.62 -17.90 6.03
N PHE A 426 9.84 -18.03 4.96
CA PHE A 426 8.80 -17.05 4.63
C PHE A 426 7.59 -17.74 4.00
N VAL A 427 6.39 -17.27 4.34
CA VAL A 427 5.20 -17.49 3.52
C VAL A 427 5.18 -16.38 2.47
N THR A 428 5.14 -16.77 1.21
CA THR A 428 5.19 -15.85 0.06
C THR A 428 3.83 -15.67 -0.63
N GLY A 429 2.84 -16.49 -0.28
CA GLY A 429 1.50 -16.36 -0.83
C GLY A 429 0.57 -17.50 -0.43
N PHE A 430 -0.62 -17.47 -1.01
CA PHE A 430 -1.65 -18.47 -0.82
C PHE A 430 -2.20 -18.92 -2.16
N ILE A 431 -2.51 -20.22 -2.26
CA ILE A 431 -3.14 -20.82 -3.44
C ILE A 431 -4.47 -21.41 -2.99
N LEU A 432 -5.54 -21.04 -3.70
CA LEU A 432 -6.82 -21.73 -3.61
C LEU A 432 -6.69 -23.07 -4.34
N VAL A 433 -7.06 -24.15 -3.66
CA VAL A 433 -6.98 -25.51 -4.21
C VAL A 433 -8.36 -26.16 -4.23
N ASN A 434 -8.59 -27.02 -5.22
CA ASN A 434 -9.73 -27.93 -5.24
C ASN A 434 -9.35 -29.16 -4.41
N ALA A 435 -10.00 -29.34 -3.27
CA ALA A 435 -9.71 -30.43 -2.34
C ALA A 435 -10.18 -31.79 -2.87
N ALA A 436 -11.22 -31.83 -3.71
CA ALA A 436 -11.70 -33.09 -4.29
C ALA A 436 -10.75 -33.65 -5.37
N SER A 437 -10.07 -32.79 -6.12
CA SER A 437 -9.15 -33.21 -7.19
C SER A 437 -7.67 -33.04 -6.85
N ASN A 438 -7.35 -32.45 -5.70
CA ASN A 438 -5.99 -32.13 -5.27
C ASN A 438 -5.20 -31.26 -6.27
N THR A 439 -5.89 -30.30 -6.91
CA THR A 439 -5.29 -29.41 -7.93
C THR A 439 -5.40 -27.94 -7.57
N ASP A 440 -4.38 -27.16 -7.94
CA ASP A 440 -4.39 -25.70 -7.81
C ASP A 440 -5.47 -25.06 -8.69
N ILE A 441 -6.18 -24.07 -8.15
CA ILE A 441 -7.14 -23.26 -8.89
C ILE A 441 -6.47 -21.95 -9.30
N ARG A 442 -6.05 -21.13 -8.31
CA ARG A 442 -5.39 -19.84 -8.53
C ARG A 442 -4.75 -19.28 -7.25
N PRO A 443 -3.82 -18.33 -7.34
CA PRO A 443 -3.42 -17.50 -6.20
C PRO A 443 -4.58 -16.75 -5.57
N VAL A 444 -4.52 -16.55 -4.26
CA VAL A 444 -5.43 -15.66 -3.52
C VAL A 444 -4.65 -14.47 -3.00
N LEU A 445 -5.04 -13.28 -3.42
CA LEU A 445 -4.41 -12.02 -3.05
C LEU A 445 -5.24 -11.29 -1.99
N HIS A 446 -4.60 -10.35 -1.29
CA HIS A 446 -5.32 -9.44 -0.41
C HIS A 446 -6.32 -8.60 -1.22
N GLY A 447 -7.56 -8.51 -0.73
CA GLY A 447 -8.67 -7.85 -1.38
C GLY A 447 -9.43 -8.70 -2.39
N ASP A 448 -9.03 -9.95 -2.65
CA ASP A 448 -9.71 -10.82 -3.61
C ASP A 448 -11.16 -11.11 -3.21
N THR A 449 -12.02 -11.33 -4.21
CA THR A 449 -13.35 -11.90 -4.00
C THR A 449 -13.40 -13.32 -4.56
N LEU A 450 -13.82 -14.28 -3.73
CA LEU A 450 -14.08 -15.66 -4.07
C LEU A 450 -15.60 -15.83 -4.25
N VAL A 451 -16.03 -16.08 -5.48
CA VAL A 451 -17.44 -16.33 -5.80
C VAL A 451 -17.65 -17.84 -5.81
N LEU A 452 -18.30 -18.39 -4.78
CA LEU A 452 -18.40 -19.84 -4.58
C LEU A 452 -19.15 -20.55 -5.71
N SER A 453 -20.08 -19.87 -6.38
CA SER A 453 -20.81 -20.43 -7.53
C SER A 453 -19.94 -20.60 -8.79
N GLU A 454 -18.79 -19.93 -8.87
CA GLU A 454 -17.81 -20.05 -9.95
C GLU A 454 -16.66 -21.02 -9.62
N LEU A 455 -16.69 -21.62 -8.42
CA LEU A 455 -15.60 -22.43 -7.89
C LEU A 455 -16.06 -23.89 -7.63
N PRO A 456 -15.12 -24.85 -7.56
CA PRO A 456 -15.41 -26.21 -7.14
C PRO A 456 -16.05 -26.28 -5.74
N PRO A 457 -16.84 -27.33 -5.45
CA PRO A 457 -17.60 -27.43 -4.19
C PRO A 457 -16.73 -27.69 -2.96
N GLU A 458 -15.55 -28.28 -3.13
CA GLU A 458 -14.62 -28.58 -2.05
C GLU A 458 -13.34 -27.79 -2.25
N LEU A 459 -13.15 -26.80 -1.38
CA LEU A 459 -12.02 -25.87 -1.46
C LEU A 459 -11.10 -26.04 -0.25
N SER A 460 -9.82 -25.72 -0.43
CA SER A 460 -8.89 -25.49 0.68
C SER A 460 -7.91 -24.38 0.29
N LEU A 461 -7.07 -23.96 1.23
CA LEU A 461 -6.04 -22.95 1.02
C LEU A 461 -4.68 -23.50 1.39
N ARG A 462 -3.73 -23.42 0.47
CA ARG A 462 -2.33 -23.83 0.68
C ARG A 462 -1.44 -22.62 0.86
N ALA A 463 -0.59 -22.62 1.88
CA ALA A 463 0.48 -21.64 2.01
C ALA A 463 1.63 -21.97 1.05
N VAL A 464 2.11 -20.96 0.32
CA VAL A 464 3.34 -21.05 -0.46
C VAL A 464 4.48 -20.56 0.42
N VAL A 465 5.54 -21.34 0.55
CA VAL A 465 6.67 -21.04 1.44
C VAL A 465 8.02 -21.10 0.72
N THR A 466 9.00 -20.41 1.31
CA THR A 466 10.41 -20.48 0.92
C THR A 466 11.29 -20.72 2.15
N GLY A 467 12.41 -21.41 1.97
CA GLY A 467 13.34 -21.78 3.04
C GLY A 467 13.03 -23.16 3.65
N GLY A 468 13.83 -23.58 4.64
CA GLY A 468 13.63 -24.83 5.37
C GLY A 468 12.52 -24.71 6.40
N VAL A 469 11.28 -24.99 6.00
CA VAL A 469 10.10 -24.93 6.87
C VAL A 469 9.85 -26.28 7.53
N GLY A 470 9.69 -26.29 8.85
CA GLY A 470 9.31 -27.46 9.63
C GLY A 470 7.81 -27.54 9.89
N SER A 471 7.12 -26.40 9.99
CA SER A 471 5.66 -26.33 10.06
C SER A 471 5.12 -24.95 9.66
N VAL A 472 3.83 -24.87 9.37
CA VAL A 472 3.09 -23.62 9.16
C VAL A 472 1.90 -23.56 10.11
N VAL A 473 1.82 -22.50 10.91
CA VAL A 473 0.67 -22.20 11.76
C VAL A 473 -0.26 -21.26 11.00
N PHE A 474 -1.49 -21.69 10.79
CA PHE A 474 -2.54 -20.91 10.14
C PHE A 474 -3.47 -20.27 11.16
N GLY A 475 -3.68 -18.96 11.04
CA GLY A 475 -4.76 -18.23 11.69
C GLY A 475 -5.84 -17.87 10.68
N TYR A 476 -7.10 -17.91 11.09
CA TYR A 476 -8.26 -17.59 10.29
C TYR A 476 -9.25 -16.74 11.08
N ASP A 477 -9.57 -15.57 10.54
CA ASP A 477 -10.36 -14.52 11.18
C ASP A 477 -9.84 -14.17 12.58
N ASP A 478 -10.71 -14.25 13.58
CA ASP A 478 -10.37 -13.96 14.98
C ASP A 478 -9.63 -15.12 15.67
N THR A 479 -9.41 -16.25 14.96
CA THR A 479 -8.72 -17.41 15.53
C THR A 479 -7.25 -17.42 15.09
N PRO A 480 -6.30 -17.10 15.99
CA PRO A 480 -4.90 -16.92 15.63
C PRO A 480 -4.18 -18.22 15.25
N SER A 481 -4.71 -19.38 15.65
CA SER A 481 -4.21 -20.71 15.28
C SER A 481 -5.37 -21.69 15.16
N ILE A 482 -5.70 -22.08 13.93
CA ILE A 482 -6.71 -23.10 13.62
C ILE A 482 -6.08 -24.42 13.16
N GLN A 483 -4.86 -24.38 12.63
CA GLN A 483 -4.13 -25.55 12.15
C GLN A 483 -2.63 -25.30 12.24
N THR A 484 -1.90 -26.31 12.69
CA THR A 484 -0.44 -26.38 12.58
C THR A 484 -0.11 -27.53 11.65
N GLU A 485 0.23 -27.20 10.41
CA GLU A 485 0.58 -28.20 9.41
C GLU A 485 2.08 -28.47 9.42
N ASN A 486 2.46 -29.74 9.55
CA ASN A 486 3.85 -30.17 9.73
C ASN A 486 4.45 -30.75 8.44
N ILE A 487 3.61 -31.09 7.47
CA ILE A 487 4.04 -31.77 6.24
C ILE A 487 3.67 -30.89 5.05
N SER A 488 4.60 -30.79 4.09
CA SER A 488 4.31 -30.10 2.83
C SER A 488 3.53 -31.05 1.90
N PRO A 489 2.49 -30.57 1.19
CA PRO A 489 2.02 -29.18 1.09
C PRO A 489 1.26 -28.64 2.32
N TYR A 490 1.71 -27.49 2.86
CA TYR A 490 1.08 -26.90 4.04
C TYR A 490 -0.31 -26.32 3.75
N ALA A 491 -1.35 -26.99 4.24
CA ALA A 491 -2.74 -26.65 3.98
C ALA A 491 -3.49 -26.17 5.24
N LEU A 492 -4.42 -25.23 5.05
CA LEU A 492 -5.21 -24.58 6.10
C LEU A 492 -6.02 -25.56 6.95
N ALA A 493 -6.52 -26.63 6.35
CA ALA A 493 -7.26 -27.70 7.03
C ALA A 493 -6.44 -29.00 7.17
N GLY A 494 -5.17 -28.96 6.78
CA GLY A 494 -4.31 -30.14 6.62
C GLY A 494 -4.55 -30.92 5.34
N ASP A 495 -3.67 -31.89 5.10
CA ASP A 495 -3.58 -32.65 3.86
C ASP A 495 -3.23 -34.12 4.12
N SER A 496 -3.99 -34.82 4.96
CA SER A 496 -3.66 -36.20 5.37
C SER A 496 -4.45 -37.26 4.58
N PRO A 497 -3.78 -38.19 3.85
CA PRO A 497 -2.33 -38.36 3.69
C PRO A 497 -1.69 -37.29 2.80
N ALA A 498 -0.41 -36.95 3.05
CA ALA A 498 0.29 -35.81 2.42
C ALA A 498 -0.05 -35.60 0.94
N GLY A 499 -0.57 -34.41 0.61
CA GLY A 499 -1.07 -34.05 -0.71
C GLY A 499 -2.55 -34.34 -0.98
N ASP A 500 -3.28 -34.94 -0.03
CA ASP A 500 -4.73 -35.13 -0.08
C ASP A 500 -5.43 -34.08 0.79
N TYR A 501 -5.83 -32.96 0.18
CA TYR A 501 -6.30 -31.79 0.90
C TYR A 501 -7.63 -32.05 1.62
N ILE A 502 -7.69 -31.68 2.89
CA ILE A 502 -8.95 -31.68 3.64
C ILE A 502 -9.75 -30.44 3.22
N PRO A 503 -11.04 -30.57 2.84
CA PRO A 503 -11.87 -29.42 2.51
C PRO A 503 -12.04 -28.48 3.71
N PHE A 504 -11.88 -27.18 3.47
CA PHE A 504 -12.13 -26.11 4.42
C PHE A 504 -13.40 -25.35 4.02
N ASN A 505 -14.32 -25.18 4.96
CA ASN A 505 -15.58 -24.49 4.70
C ASN A 505 -15.38 -22.97 4.73
N LEU A 506 -15.36 -22.33 3.56
CA LEU A 506 -15.31 -20.88 3.41
C LEU A 506 -16.73 -20.31 3.47
N SER A 507 -17.11 -19.76 4.61
CA SER A 507 -18.40 -19.05 4.76
C SER A 507 -18.44 -17.78 3.92
N ALA A 508 -19.62 -17.29 3.56
CA ALA A 508 -19.75 -15.97 2.95
C ALA A 508 -19.42 -14.87 3.97
N GLY A 509 -18.65 -13.86 3.56
CA GLY A 509 -18.17 -12.81 4.45
C GLY A 509 -16.78 -12.29 4.06
N SER A 510 -16.28 -11.33 4.84
CA SER A 510 -14.88 -10.90 4.76
C SER A 510 -14.06 -11.75 5.72
N HIS A 511 -12.97 -12.30 5.20
CA HIS A 511 -12.09 -13.19 5.95
C HIS A 511 -10.66 -12.69 6.00
N THR A 512 -9.95 -13.02 7.07
CA THR A 512 -8.51 -12.77 7.23
C THR A 512 -7.79 -14.09 7.36
N LEU A 513 -6.84 -14.37 6.48
CA LEU A 513 -5.98 -15.55 6.55
C LEU A 513 -4.55 -15.12 6.85
N THR A 514 -3.97 -15.70 7.89
CA THR A 514 -2.56 -15.53 8.23
C THR A 514 -1.88 -16.89 8.25
N ALA A 515 -0.68 -16.98 7.67
CA ALA A 515 0.17 -18.16 7.82
C ALA A 515 1.55 -17.72 8.30
N THR A 516 2.04 -18.36 9.37
CA THR A 516 3.38 -18.12 9.92
C THR A 516 4.19 -19.41 9.81
N PRO A 517 5.32 -19.41 9.09
CA PRO A 517 6.19 -20.58 9.00
C PRO A 517 7.11 -20.66 10.22
N PHE A 518 7.50 -21.88 10.59
CA PHE A 518 8.38 -22.16 11.71
C PHE A 518 9.48 -23.14 11.29
N ALA A 519 10.67 -23.00 11.86
CA ALA A 519 11.83 -23.83 11.51
C ALA A 519 11.69 -25.31 11.95
N SER A 520 10.85 -25.59 12.96
CA SER A 520 10.60 -26.95 13.46
C SER A 520 9.12 -27.32 13.35
N ILE A 521 8.81 -28.60 13.56
CA ILE A 521 7.43 -29.09 13.64
C ILE A 521 6.68 -28.48 14.83
N GLY A 522 5.34 -28.52 14.79
CA GLY A 522 4.47 -28.13 15.90
C GLY A 522 4.42 -26.64 16.17
N GLY A 523 4.76 -25.79 15.20
CA GLY A 523 4.93 -24.35 15.42
C GLY A 523 6.14 -24.02 16.29
N GLY A 524 7.13 -24.91 16.34
CA GLY A 524 8.32 -24.78 17.17
C GLY A 524 9.51 -24.13 16.47
N GLY A 525 10.45 -23.63 17.27
CA GLY A 525 11.67 -22.98 16.77
C GLY A 525 11.44 -21.53 16.34
N ALA A 526 12.41 -20.96 15.64
CA ALA A 526 12.33 -19.58 15.15
C ALA A 526 11.20 -19.45 14.13
N ALA A 527 10.41 -18.39 14.27
CA ALA A 527 9.34 -18.08 13.35
C ALA A 527 9.89 -17.27 12.16
N GLY A 528 9.36 -17.54 10.99
CA GLY A 528 9.70 -16.82 9.77
C GLY A 528 8.71 -15.70 9.45
N GLY A 529 8.90 -15.07 8.30
CA GLY A 529 8.00 -14.02 7.84
C GLY A 529 6.63 -14.57 7.47
N SER A 530 5.61 -14.10 8.16
CA SER A 530 4.22 -14.47 7.88
C SER A 530 3.65 -13.65 6.73
N GLN A 531 2.67 -14.22 6.04
CA GLN A 531 1.80 -13.48 5.14
C GLN A 531 0.40 -13.42 5.74
N THR A 532 -0.20 -12.22 5.68
CA THR A 532 -1.63 -12.01 5.96
C THR A 532 -2.31 -11.44 4.72
N ILE A 533 -3.44 -12.04 4.36
CA ILE A 533 -4.36 -11.54 3.33
C ILE A 533 -5.75 -11.38 3.93
N THR A 534 -6.53 -10.47 3.37
CA THR A 534 -7.98 -10.43 3.59
C THR A 534 -8.64 -10.70 2.26
N PHE A 535 -9.77 -11.40 2.24
CA PHE A 535 -10.51 -11.68 1.01
C PHE A 535 -11.99 -11.81 1.35
N THR A 536 -12.85 -11.57 0.38
CA THR A 536 -14.31 -11.70 0.53
C THR A 536 -14.77 -12.99 -0.11
N VAL A 537 -15.69 -13.71 0.53
CA VAL A 537 -16.35 -14.88 -0.03
C VAL A 537 -17.83 -14.54 -0.26
N ARG A 538 -18.36 -14.87 -1.44
CA ARG A 538 -19.76 -14.63 -1.83
C ARG A 538 -20.42 -15.91 -2.33
N ASN A 539 -21.69 -16.09 -1.97
CA ASN A 539 -22.51 -17.21 -2.44
C ASN A 539 -23.10 -16.95 -3.83
N ASN A 540 -23.35 -15.68 -4.16
CA ASN A 540 -23.67 -15.09 -5.46
C ASN A 540 -23.59 -13.56 -5.34
#